data_AF-A0A7U6LA10-F1
#
_entry.id   AF-A0A7U6LA10-F1
#
_cell.length_a   1.000
_cell.length_b   1.000
_cell.length_c   1.000
_cell.angle_alpha   90.00
_cell.angle_beta   90.00
_cell.angle_gamma   90.00
#
_symmetry.space_group_name_H-M   'P 1'
#
loop_
_entity.id
_entity.type
_entity.pdbx_description
1 polymer ?
#
loop_
_entity_poly.entity_id
_entity_poly.type
_entity_poly.pdbx_seq_one_letter_code
_entity_poly.pdbx_strand_id
1 'polypeptide(L)' 'MTLTCFARKCEIRSQSKILDMLDYLYRLNWANVEIKLEGYDKIVDEGILYFSRLALEWVVQEGKSIEEIIIHI' A
#
# COMPACT_ATOMS: atom_id res chain seq x y z
N MET A 1 -9.21 -27.38 -1.09
CA MET A 1 -9.92 -26.09 -1.22
C MET A 1 -10.00 -25.76 -2.70
N THR A 2 -11.19 -25.71 -3.29
CA THR A 2 -11.35 -25.38 -4.72
C THR A 2 -11.32 -23.86 -4.93
N LEU A 3 -10.88 -23.41 -6.11
CA LEU A 3 -10.78 -21.99 -6.49
C LEU A 3 -12.11 -21.24 -6.28
N THR A 4 -13.23 -21.89 -6.56
CA THR A 4 -14.58 -21.37 -6.38
C THR A 4 -14.97 -21.15 -4.92
N CYS A 5 -14.50 -22.00 -4.00
CA CYS A 5 -14.71 -21.82 -2.57
C CYS A 5 -13.86 -20.68 -1.99
N PHE A 6 -12.66 -20.44 -2.54
CA PHE A 6 -11.81 -19.32 -2.14
C PHE A 6 -12.39 -17.99 -2.62
N ALA A 7 -12.73 -17.89 -3.90
CA ALA A 7 -13.30 -16.68 -4.48
C ALA A 7 -14.59 -16.21 -3.77
N ARG A 8 -15.44 -17.15 -3.34
CA ARG A 8 -16.66 -16.84 -2.55
C ARG A 8 -16.39 -16.20 -1.19
N LYS A 9 -15.18 -16.31 -0.65
CA LYS A 9 -14.76 -15.69 0.62
C LYS A 9 -14.04 -14.35 0.40
N CYS A 10 -13.72 -14.00 -0.84
CA CYS A 10 -13.05 -12.76 -1.17
C CYS A 10 -14.09 -11.64 -1.40
N GLU A 11 -13.87 -10.48 -0.79
CA GLU A 11 -14.59 -9.25 -1.12
C GLU A 11 -13.70 -8.42 -2.05
N ILE A 12 -14.17 -8.13 -3.27
CA ILE A 12 -13.50 -7.17 -4.15
C ILE A 12 -13.72 -5.78 -3.57
N ARG A 13 -12.63 -5.08 -3.29
CA ARG A 13 -12.67 -3.71 -2.78
C ARG A 13 -12.94 -2.72 -3.91
N SER A 14 -13.73 -1.69 -3.63
CA SER A 14 -13.94 -0.58 -4.55
C SER A 14 -12.64 0.20 -4.72
N GLN A 15 -12.50 0.88 -5.86
CA GLN A 15 -11.38 1.79 -6.11
C GLN A 15 -11.24 2.85 -4.99
N SER A 16 -12.35 3.38 -4.48
CA SER A 16 -12.33 4.32 -3.35
C SER A 16 -11.66 3.75 -2.10
N LYS A 17 -12.02 2.52 -1.69
CA LYS A 17 -11.40 1.85 -0.53
C LYS A 17 -9.90 1.62 -0.74
N ILE A 18 -9.47 1.42 -1.98
CA ILE A 18 -8.05 1.24 -2.33
C ILE A 18 -7.31 2.58 -2.23
N LEU A 19 -7.91 3.66 -2.74
CA LEU A 19 -7.37 5.02 -2.63
C LEU A 19 -7.30 5.49 -1.17
N ASP A 20 -8.30 5.17 -0.34
CA ASP A 20 -8.28 5.45 1.10
C ASP A 20 -7.10 4.76 1.80
N MET A 21 -6.79 3.52 1.40
CA MET A 21 -5.65 2.79 1.93
C MET A 21 -4.31 3.38 1.45
N LEU A 22 -4.23 3.84 0.20
CA LEU A 22 -3.06 4.56 -0.30
C LEU A 22 -2.81 5.85 0.48
N ASP A 23 -3.85 6.65 0.73
CA ASP A 23 -3.75 7.87 1.56
C ASP A 23 -3.27 7.55 2.98
N TYR A 24 -3.82 6.49 3.59
CA TYR A 24 -3.37 6.02 4.89
C TYR A 24 -1.88 5.65 4.91
N LEU A 25 -1.41 4.86 3.95
CA LEU A 25 -0.01 4.46 3.86
C LEU A 25 0.92 5.65 3.61
N TYR A 26 0.46 6.64 2.84
CA TYR A 26 1.21 7.87 2.60
C TYR A 26 1.40 8.67 3.90
N ARG A 27 0.32 8.85 4.69
CA ARG A 27 0.39 9.52 6.00
C ARG A 27 1.25 8.74 6.99
N LEU A 28 1.16 7.43 6.98
CA LEU A 28 1.95 6.57 7.84
C LEU A 28 3.45 6.64 7.50
N ASN A 29 3.79 6.76 6.21
CA ASN A 29 5.16 7.02 5.78
C ASN A 29 5.67 8.36 6.32
N TRP A 30 4.87 9.43 6.23
CA TRP A 30 5.22 10.73 6.81
C TRP A 30 5.40 10.69 8.32
N ALA A 31 4.50 10.05 9.05
CA ALA A 31 4.63 9.88 10.50
C ALA A 31 5.92 9.12 10.86
N ASN A 32 6.30 8.13 10.05
CA ASN A 32 7.57 7.42 10.20
C ASN A 32 8.79 8.33 10.01
N VAL A 33 8.72 9.32 9.12
CA VAL A 33 9.78 10.31 8.92
C VAL A 33 9.86 11.25 10.13
N GLU A 34 8.72 11.74 10.61
CA GLU A 34 8.66 12.69 11.74
C GLU A 34 9.27 12.12 13.02
N ILE A 35 8.88 10.91 13.42
CA ILE A 35 9.42 10.28 14.63
C ILE A 35 10.92 9.99 14.51
N LYS A 36 11.43 9.71 13.30
CA LYS A 36 12.86 9.48 13.07
C LYS A 36 13.65 10.77 13.24
N LEU A 37 13.09 11.90 12.81
CA LEU A 37 13.66 13.23 13.04
C LEU A 37 13.69 13.58 14.53
N GLU A 38 12.75 13.05 15.32
CA GLU A 38 12.74 13.17 16.78
C GLU A 38 13.68 12.18 17.51
N GLY A 39 14.36 11.29 16.78
CA GLY A 39 15.31 10.31 17.35
C GLY A 39 14.68 9.00 17.79
N TYR A 40 13.40 8.76 17.46
CA TYR A 40 12.75 7.47 17.63
C TYR A 40 13.02 6.54 16.42
N ASP A 41 12.74 5.26 16.60
CA ASP A 41 13.19 4.22 15.66
C ASP A 41 12.32 4.16 14.38
N LYS A 42 11.08 3.68 14.49
CA LYS A 42 10.04 3.69 13.43
C LYS A 42 8.71 3.17 14.01
N ILE A 43 7.56 3.61 13.49
CA ILE A 43 6.24 3.03 13.82
C ILE A 43 6.06 1.73 13.04
N VAL A 44 6.35 1.75 11.74
CA VAL A 44 6.21 0.60 10.84
C VAL A 44 7.49 0.36 10.06
N ASP A 45 7.75 -0.89 9.71
CA ASP A 45 8.87 -1.22 8.83
C ASP A 45 8.73 -0.56 7.44
N GLU A 46 9.80 0.07 6.97
CA GLU A 46 9.80 0.82 5.70
C GLU A 46 9.63 -0.10 4.49
N GLY A 47 10.11 -1.34 4.56
CA GLY A 47 9.87 -2.33 3.51
C GLY A 47 8.38 -2.65 3.39
N ILE A 48 7.70 -2.82 4.52
CA ILE A 48 6.23 -3.03 4.53
C ILE A 48 5.51 -1.84 3.90
N LEU A 49 5.88 -0.60 4.26
CA LEU A 49 5.28 0.60 3.67
C LEU A 49 5.53 0.67 2.17
N TYR A 50 6.77 0.47 1.74
CA TYR A 50 7.17 0.52 0.35
C TYR A 50 6.38 -0.47 -0.51
N PHE A 51 6.41 -1.77 -0.15
CA PHE A 51 5.75 -2.80 -0.93
C PHE A 51 4.22 -2.70 -0.88
N SER A 52 3.65 -2.25 0.24
CA SER A 52 2.21 -2.03 0.34
C SER A 52 1.76 -0.89 -0.59
N ARG A 53 2.51 0.22 -0.62
CA ARG A 53 2.25 1.33 -1.55
C ARG A 53 2.43 0.88 -3.00
N LEU A 54 3.52 0.18 -3.32
CA LEU A 54 3.78 -0.32 -4.68
C LEU A 54 2.63 -1.16 -5.22
N ALA A 55 2.16 -2.11 -4.42
CA ALA A 55 1.07 -2.99 -4.82
C ALA A 55 -0.23 -2.23 -5.07
N LEU A 56 -0.59 -1.29 -4.19
CA LEU A 56 -1.83 -0.54 -4.33
C LEU A 56 -1.76 0.51 -5.45
N GLU A 57 -0.62 1.17 -5.63
CA GLU A 57 -0.36 2.09 -6.76
C GLU A 57 -0.48 1.36 -8.10
N TRP A 58 0.09 0.15 -8.18
CA TRP A 58 -0.06 -0.70 -9.36
C TRP A 58 -1.54 -1.06 -9.62
N VAL A 59 -2.28 -1.44 -8.58
CA VAL A 59 -3.71 -1.82 -8.71
C VAL A 59 -4.58 -0.68 -9.23
N VAL A 60 -4.28 0.58 -8.89
CA VAL A 60 -5.08 1.74 -9.35
C VAL A 60 -4.62 2.30 -10.70
N GLN A 61 -3.44 1.93 -11.19
CA GLN A 61 -2.88 2.39 -12.46
C GLN A 61 -3.05 1.34 -13.55
N GLU A 62 -4.25 1.25 -14.10
CA GLU A 62 -4.61 0.29 -15.15
C GLU A 62 -3.66 0.37 -16.36
N GLY A 63 -3.20 -0.81 -16.82
CA GLY A 63 -2.37 -0.94 -18.01
C GLY A 63 -0.87 -0.70 -17.79
N LYS A 64 -0.45 -0.31 -16.58
CA LYS A 64 0.98 -0.19 -16.25
C LYS A 64 1.54 -1.48 -15.67
N SER A 65 2.77 -1.81 -16.04
CA SER A 65 3.53 -2.85 -15.35
C SER A 65 4.00 -2.34 -13.99
N ILE A 66 4.26 -3.26 -13.04
CA ILE A 66 4.69 -2.86 -11.69
C ILE A 66 6.06 -2.16 -11.72
N GLU A 67 6.89 -2.48 -12.72
CA GLU A 67 8.21 -1.87 -12.96
C GLU A 67 8.11 -0.40 -13.43
N GLU A 68 6.96 0.01 -13.98
CA GLU A 68 6.70 1.39 -14.41
C GLU A 68 6.15 2.27 -13.26
N ILE A 69 5.86 1.69 -12.11
CA ILE A 69 5.34 2.42 -10.95
C ILE A 69 6.49 3.10 -10.22
N ILE A 70 6.40 4.43 -10.13
CA ILE A 70 7.35 5.27 -9.41
C ILE A 70 6.76 5.67 -8.07
N ILE A 71 7.43 5.32 -6.97
CA ILE A 71 7.07 5.76 -5.63
C ILE A 71 8.03 6.88 -5.22
N HIS A 72 7.46 8.06 -4.98
CA HIS A 72 8.19 9.13 -4.32
C HIS A 72 8.26 8.82 -2.81
N ILE A 73 9.49 8.74 -2.32
CA ILE A 73 9.85 8.55 -0.92
C ILE A 73 9.88 9.92 -0.25
#